data_AF-A0A964D7Y2-F1
#
_entry.id   AF-A0A964D7Y2-F1
#
_cell.length_a   1.000
_cell.length_b   1.000
_cell.length_c   1.000
_cell.angle_alpha   90.00
_cell.angle_beta   90.00
_cell.angle_gamma   90.00
#
_symmetry.space_group_name_H-M   'P 1'
#
loop_
_entity.id
_entity.type
_entity.pdbx_description
1 polymer ?
#
loop_
_entity_poly.entity_id
_entity_poly.type
_entity_poly.pdbx_seq_one_letter_code
_entity_poly.pdbx_strand_id
1 'polypeptide(L)'
;MPDGEIEKVYTEIDFENFWKLLSDKLNTRKEIINWTAHSGDTGENFEAKFGSMEKVLVYTHGKREPVSIDKSDFKFVYNKWNNYMDEINERSYFYKIRTSKCVISIIHQYLKK
;
A
#
# COMPACT_ATOMS: atom_id res chain seq x y z
N MET A 1 -2.33 13.73 -36.99
CA MET A 1 -1.33 13.47 -35.93
C MET A 1 -2.02 12.58 -34.92
N PRO A 2 -1.53 11.39 -34.61
CA PRO A 2 -2.09 10.63 -33.50
C PRO A 2 -1.47 11.20 -32.23
N ASP A 3 -2.27 11.88 -31.41
CA ASP A 3 -1.93 12.13 -30.02
C ASP A 3 -1.88 10.78 -29.32
N GLY A 4 -0.68 10.22 -29.25
CA GLY A 4 -0.39 9.02 -28.48
C GLY A 4 -0.47 9.36 -27.00
N GLU A 5 -1.67 9.28 -26.43
CA GLU A 5 -1.83 9.23 -24.98
C GLU A 5 -1.09 7.99 -24.46
N ILE A 6 -0.07 8.27 -23.64
CA ILE A 6 0.81 7.31 -23.00
C ILE A 6 -0.05 6.39 -22.13
N GLU A 7 0.03 5.08 -22.34
CA GLU A 7 -0.64 4.07 -21.52
C GLU A 7 -0.28 4.26 -20.04
N LYS A 8 -1.22 4.80 -19.26
CA LYS A 8 -1.11 4.93 -17.80
C LYS A 8 -1.37 3.57 -17.14
N VAL A 9 -0.33 2.74 -17.02
CA VAL A 9 -0.40 1.47 -16.29
C VAL A 9 0.28 1.63 -14.93
N TYR A 10 -0.47 2.08 -13.91
CA TYR A 10 0.09 2.21 -12.56
C TYR A 10 0.10 0.90 -11.75
N THR A 11 -0.53 -0.15 -12.29
CA THR A 11 -0.51 -1.52 -11.76
C THR A 11 -0.40 -2.50 -12.94
N GLU A 12 0.81 -2.91 -13.31
CA GLU A 12 1.06 -3.86 -14.43
C GLU A 12 0.64 -5.31 -14.10
N ILE A 13 0.33 -5.59 -12.83
CA ILE A 13 -0.06 -6.89 -12.33
C ILE A 13 -1.44 -6.80 -11.69
N ASP A 14 -2.20 -7.89 -11.67
CA ASP A 14 -3.44 -7.92 -10.89
C ASP A 14 -3.15 -8.02 -9.38
N PHE A 15 -4.19 -7.78 -8.58
CA PHE A 15 -4.08 -7.79 -7.13
C PHE A 15 -3.60 -9.12 -6.55
N GLU A 16 -3.98 -10.27 -7.11
CA GLU A 16 -3.57 -11.57 -6.55
C GLU A 16 -2.09 -11.83 -6.80
N ASN A 17 -1.58 -11.43 -7.97
CA ASN A 17 -0.15 -11.45 -8.27
C ASN A 17 0.64 -10.46 -7.40
N PHE A 18 0.12 -9.24 -7.19
CA PHE A 18 0.70 -8.29 -6.23
C PHE A 18 0.73 -8.87 -4.81
N TRP A 19 -0.36 -9.50 -4.38
CA TRP A 19 -0.47 -10.08 -3.05
C TRP A 19 0.52 -11.22 -2.83
N LYS A 20 0.70 -12.07 -3.85
CA LYS A 20 1.73 -13.12 -3.83
C LYS A 20 3.13 -12.52 -3.70
N LEU A 21 3.46 -11.51 -4.51
CA LEU A 21 4.73 -10.79 -4.41
C LEU A 21 4.92 -10.19 -3.00
N LEU A 22 3.87 -9.58 -2.45
CA LEU A 22 3.92 -9.01 -1.12
C LEU A 22 4.19 -10.07 -0.05
N SER A 23 3.58 -11.25 -0.17
CA SER A 23 3.80 -12.37 0.74
C SER A 23 5.25 -12.87 0.73
N ASP A 24 5.88 -12.93 -0.45
CA ASP A 24 7.29 -13.30 -0.58
C ASP A 24 8.21 -12.23 0.01
N LYS A 25 7.93 -10.95 -0.26
CA LYS A 25 8.77 -9.82 0.21
C LYS A 25 8.67 -9.60 1.71
N LEU A 26 7.48 -9.83 2.29
CA LEU A 26 7.19 -9.66 3.71
C LEU A 26 7.21 -10.99 4.49
N ASN A 27 7.79 -12.05 3.93
CA ASN A 27 7.99 -13.33 4.64
C ASN A 27 8.77 -13.14 5.96
N THR A 28 9.60 -12.11 5.99
CA THR A 28 10.36 -11.62 7.12
C THR A 28 9.94 -10.19 7.41
N ARG A 29 10.22 -9.73 8.63
CA ARG A 29 9.93 -8.35 9.02
C ARG A 29 10.79 -7.40 8.17
N LYS A 30 10.15 -6.42 7.54
CA LYS A 30 10.79 -5.42 6.68
C LYS A 30 10.41 -4.03 7.12
N GLU A 31 11.35 -3.11 7.07
CA GLU A 31 11.07 -1.69 7.24
C GLU A 31 10.29 -1.17 6.03
N ILE A 32 9.29 -0.34 6.32
CA ILE A 32 8.44 0.36 5.37
C ILE A 32 8.58 1.86 5.59
N ILE A 33 8.87 2.57 4.52
CA ILE A 33 8.93 4.03 4.51
C ILE A 33 7.51 4.58 4.55
N ASN A 34 7.22 5.44 5.52
CA ASN A 34 5.90 6.04 5.66
C ASN A 34 5.70 7.10 4.58
N TRP A 35 4.81 6.81 3.63
CA TRP A 35 4.63 7.62 2.44
C TRP A 35 3.15 7.79 2.08
N THR A 36 2.81 8.96 1.53
CA THR A 36 1.50 9.21 0.88
C THR A 36 1.69 10.11 -0.34
N ALA A 37 0.82 9.99 -1.35
CA ALA A 37 0.89 10.81 -2.57
C ALA A 37 0.93 12.32 -2.25
N HIS A 38 0.00 12.79 -1.41
CA HIS A 38 -0.12 14.21 -1.08
C HIS A 38 0.95 14.79 -0.13
N SER A 39 1.77 13.95 0.53
CA SER A 39 2.70 14.44 1.56
C SER A 39 4.10 13.89 1.43
N GLY A 40 4.36 13.02 0.45
CA GLY A 40 5.63 12.33 0.31
C GLY A 40 5.95 11.47 1.53
N ASP A 41 7.24 11.34 1.83
CA ASP A 41 7.75 10.68 3.02
C ASP A 41 7.40 11.50 4.27
N THR A 42 6.53 10.97 5.14
CA THR A 42 6.00 11.72 6.28
C THR A 42 5.74 10.83 7.49
N GLY A 43 6.18 11.29 8.67
CA GLY A 43 6.03 10.56 9.93
C GLY A 43 7.11 9.49 10.13
N GLU A 44 6.89 8.63 11.14
CA GLU A 44 7.84 7.57 11.48
C GLU A 44 7.66 6.36 10.57
N ASN A 45 8.79 5.78 10.15
CA ASN A 45 8.83 4.47 9.51
C ASN A 45 8.30 3.39 10.46
N PHE A 46 7.83 2.31 9.87
CA PHE A 46 7.29 1.18 10.60
C PHE A 46 7.77 -0.13 9.97
N GLU A 47 7.57 -1.25 10.66
CA GLU A 47 7.90 -2.55 10.11
C GLU A 47 6.64 -3.31 9.71
N ALA A 48 6.70 -4.08 8.63
CA ALA A 48 5.63 -4.96 8.21
C ALA A 48 6.14 -6.40 8.07
N LYS A 49 5.26 -7.36 8.35
CA LYS A 49 5.49 -8.79 8.14
C LYS A 49 4.20 -9.45 7.71
N PHE A 50 4.28 -10.41 6.81
CA PHE A 50 3.15 -11.27 6.47
C PHE A 50 2.76 -12.13 7.69
N GLY A 51 1.51 -11.99 8.14
CA GLY A 51 1.00 -12.73 9.30
C GLY A 51 0.36 -14.05 8.90
N SER A 52 -0.48 -14.00 7.87
CA SER A 52 -1.12 -15.17 7.24
C SER A 52 -1.48 -14.83 5.79
N MET A 53 -1.98 -15.81 5.02
CA MET A 53 -2.45 -15.59 3.65
C MET A 53 -3.45 -14.44 3.50
N GLU A 54 -4.17 -14.10 4.56
CA GLU A 54 -5.22 -13.08 4.55
C GLU A 54 -4.82 -11.79 5.27
N LYS A 55 -3.62 -11.70 5.88
CA LYS A 55 -3.29 -10.58 6.78
C LYS A 55 -1.81 -10.19 6.77
N VAL A 56 -1.56 -8.88 6.85
CA VAL A 56 -0.25 -8.29 7.11
C VAL A 56 -0.23 -7.71 8.52
N LEU A 57 0.84 -7.98 9.25
CA LEU A 57 1.11 -7.42 10.58
C LEU A 57 1.99 -6.19 10.44
N VAL A 58 1.58 -5.08 11.06
CA VAL A 58 2.31 -3.82 11.07
C VAL A 58 2.74 -3.48 12.50
N TYR A 59 4.03 -3.23 12.67
CA TYR A 59 4.67 -2.87 13.92
C TYR A 59 5.07 -1.40 13.87
N THR A 60 4.25 -0.55 14.48
CA THR A 60 4.55 0.87 14.65
C THR A 60 5.31 1.11 15.95
N HIS A 61 6.26 2.05 15.95
CA HIS A 61 6.94 2.48 17.16
C HIS A 61 5.93 2.89 18.25
N GLY A 62 6.20 2.50 19.49
CA GLY A 62 5.36 2.80 20.65
C GLY A 62 4.12 1.91 20.84
N LYS A 63 3.81 0.97 19.94
CA LYS A 63 2.76 -0.04 20.18
C LYS A 63 3.36 -1.35 20.66
N ARG A 64 2.74 -1.91 21.72
CA ARG A 64 3.13 -3.19 22.31
C ARG A 64 2.80 -4.39 21.42
N GLU A 65 1.75 -4.27 20.61
CA GLU A 65 1.25 -5.33 19.74
C GLU A 65 1.17 -4.86 18.29
N PRO A 66 1.41 -5.74 17.30
CA PRO A 66 1.19 -5.41 15.91
C PRO A 66 -0.27 -5.11 15.60
N VAL A 67 -0.48 -4.17 14.70
CA VAL A 67 -1.78 -3.99 14.05
C VAL A 67 -1.90 -5.00 12.92
N SER A 68 -2.96 -5.80 12.95
CA SER A 68 -3.30 -6.70 11.85
C SER A 68 -4.14 -5.96 10.81
N ILE A 69 -3.78 -6.09 9.55
CA ILE A 69 -4.47 -5.48 8.41
C ILE A 69 -4.89 -6.59 7.46
N ASP A 70 -6.18 -6.61 7.12
CA ASP A 70 -6.76 -7.66 6.28
C ASP A 70 -6.46 -7.44 4.79
N LYS A 71 -6.34 -8.53 4.04
CA LYS A 71 -6.17 -8.55 2.57
C LYS A 71 -7.25 -7.71 1.86
N SER A 72 -8.46 -7.64 2.40
CA SER A 72 -9.55 -6.81 1.88
C SER A 72 -9.22 -5.32 1.87
N ASP A 73 -8.52 -4.82 2.90
CA ASP A 73 -8.12 -3.41 2.98
C ASP A 73 -7.06 -3.10 1.92
N PHE A 74 -6.10 -4.01 1.74
CA PHE A 74 -5.13 -3.92 0.65
C PHE A 74 -5.81 -3.92 -0.71
N LYS A 75 -6.75 -4.84 -0.94
CA LYS A 75 -7.50 -4.94 -2.19
C LYS A 75 -8.28 -3.67 -2.48
N PHE A 76 -8.92 -3.09 -1.46
CA PHE A 76 -9.65 -1.83 -1.59
C PHE A 76 -8.74 -0.69 -2.03
N VAL A 77 -7.59 -0.51 -1.36
CA VAL A 77 -6.64 0.56 -1.70
C VAL A 77 -6.03 0.31 -3.09
N TYR A 78 -5.64 -0.93 -3.39
CA TYR A 78 -5.08 -1.33 -4.67
C TYR A 78 -6.02 -1.01 -5.85
N ASN A 79 -7.31 -1.34 -5.72
CA ASN A 79 -8.31 -1.05 -6.76
C ASN A 79 -8.54 0.45 -6.99
N LYS A 80 -8.10 1.30 -6.05
CA LYS A 80 -8.18 2.76 -6.14
C LYS A 80 -6.81 3.40 -6.37
N TRP A 81 -5.77 2.59 -6.58
CA TRP A 81 -4.38 3.05 -6.60
C TRP A 81 -4.11 4.06 -7.70
N ASN A 82 -4.51 3.78 -8.93
CA ASN A 82 -4.28 4.66 -10.08
C ASN A 82 -4.88 6.05 -9.86
N ASN A 83 -6.15 6.08 -9.43
CA ASN A 83 -6.85 7.33 -9.13
C ASN A 83 -6.25 8.06 -7.91
N TYR A 84 -5.66 7.33 -6.96
CA TYR A 84 -4.96 7.92 -5.82
C TYR A 84 -3.62 8.54 -6.24
N MET A 85 -2.87 7.88 -7.12
CA MET A 85 -1.60 8.37 -7.66
C MET A 85 -1.79 9.59 -8.57
N ASP A 86 -2.89 9.66 -9.31
CA ASP A 86 -3.24 10.82 -10.12
C ASP A 86 -3.77 12.02 -9.28
N GLU A 87 -3.83 11.88 -7.95
CA GLU A 87 -4.41 12.85 -7.01
C GLU A 87 -5.88 13.24 -7.32
N ILE A 88 -6.53 12.51 -8.23
CA ILE A 88 -7.94 12.70 -8.63
C ILE A 88 -8.87 12.32 -7.47
N ASN A 89 -8.46 11.34 -6.65
CA ASN A 89 -9.23 10.96 -5.45
C ASN A 89 -8.77 11.74 -4.23
N GLU A 90 -9.73 12.43 -3.63
CA GLU A 90 -9.57 13.08 -2.34
C GLU A 90 -9.21 12.04 -1.26
N ARG A 91 -8.29 12.40 -0.37
CA ARG A 91 -7.85 11.61 0.82
C ARG A 91 -9.03 11.05 1.63
N SER A 92 -10.22 11.63 1.44
CA SER A 92 -11.49 11.26 2.05
C SER A 92 -11.94 9.82 1.82
N TYR A 93 -11.60 9.22 0.69
CA TYR A 93 -11.96 7.82 0.40
C TYR A 93 -11.34 6.81 1.37
N PHE A 94 -10.17 7.14 1.93
CA PHE A 94 -9.44 6.24 2.82
C PHE A 94 -9.65 6.53 4.30
N TYR A 95 -10.41 7.57 4.67
CA TYR A 95 -10.66 7.90 6.09
C TYR A 95 -11.39 6.79 6.85
N LYS A 96 -12.13 5.92 6.15
CA LYS A 96 -12.80 4.77 6.76
C LYS A 96 -11.82 3.64 7.14
N ILE A 97 -10.61 3.63 6.57
CA ILE A 97 -9.57 2.65 6.88
C ILE A 97 -8.60 3.31 7.85
N ARG A 98 -8.71 2.96 9.13
CA ARG A 98 -7.85 3.48 10.22
C ARG A 98 -6.35 3.23 9.96
N THR A 99 -6.04 2.24 9.15
CA THR A 99 -4.69 1.78 8.75
C THR A 99 -4.32 2.17 7.32
N SER A 100 -5.11 3.04 6.68
CA SER A 100 -4.94 3.44 5.27
C SER A 100 -3.52 3.89 4.95
N LYS A 101 -2.90 4.71 5.81
CA LYS A 101 -1.52 5.17 5.63
C LYS A 101 -0.53 4.01 5.53
N CYS A 102 -0.66 3.00 6.39
CA CYS A 102 0.23 1.84 6.37
C CYS A 102 0.04 1.03 5.07
N VAL A 103 -1.22 0.82 4.66
CA VAL A 103 -1.55 0.12 3.41
C VAL A 103 -0.97 0.87 2.20
N ILE A 104 -1.19 2.17 2.12
CA ILE A 104 -0.68 3.04 1.05
C ILE A 104 0.85 2.97 0.97
N SER A 105 1.52 3.10 2.11
CA SER A 105 3.00 3.05 2.18
C SER A 105 3.55 1.71 1.70
N ILE A 106 2.94 0.60 2.14
CA ILE A 106 3.34 -0.75 1.72
C ILE A 106 3.12 -0.93 0.21
N ILE A 107 1.94 -0.56 -0.30
CA ILE A 107 1.63 -0.67 -1.73
C ILE A 107 2.62 0.17 -2.55
N HIS A 108 2.87 1.42 -2.15
CA HIS A 108 3.84 2.29 -2.81
C HIS A 108 5.23 1.65 -2.86
N GLN A 109 5.76 1.15 -1.74
CA GLN A 109 7.11 0.60 -1.67
C GLN A 109 7.32 -0.64 -2.55
N TYR A 110 6.26 -1.42 -2.81
CA TYR A 110 6.35 -2.67 -3.60
C TYR A 110 5.75 -2.57 -5.01
N LEU A 111 5.08 -1.48 -5.35
CA LEU A 111 4.69 -1.15 -6.72
C LEU A 111 5.62 -0.16 -7.40
N LYS A 112 6.37 0.64 -6.62
CA LYS A 112 7.38 1.54 -7.17
C LYS A 112 8.53 0.69 -7.76
N LYS A 113 8.68 0.75 -9.08
CA LYS A 113 9.91 0.36 -9.78
C LYS A 113 11.00 1.40 -9.50
#